data_AF-A0A5M3X6K5-F1
#
_entry.id   AF-A0A5M3X6K5-F1
#
_cell.length_a   1.000
_cell.length_b   1.000
_cell.length_c   1.000
_cell.angle_alpha   90.00
_cell.angle_beta   90.00
_cell.angle_gamma   90.00
#
_symmetry.space_group_name_H-M   'P 1'
#
loop_
_entity.id
_entity.type
_entity.pdbx_description
1 polymer ?
#
loop_
_entity_poly.entity_id
_entity_poly.type
_entity_poly.pdbx_seq_one_letter_code
_entity_poly.pdbx_strand_id
1 'polypeptide(L)'
;MGVGRLARLLAGDDDVLALARAALAGGAAFEIWPGEVPTARLVSIYSRRRRTAERRGQPSLGFDSALDALTAYDGASAVLGYVDDRSRGGFYFQLFLAPSQNRMIACLAIKPPSENEFRPNVSP
;
A
#
# COMPACT_ATOMS: atom_id res chain seq x y z
N MET A 1 -7.70 7.28 13.63
CA MET A 1 -6.49 8.10 13.34
C MET A 1 -6.91 9.28 12.47
N GLY A 2 -6.36 10.49 12.65
CA GLY A 2 -6.67 11.65 11.80
C GLY A 2 -5.59 11.95 10.74
N VAL A 3 -5.94 12.75 9.73
CA VAL A 3 -5.08 13.13 8.58
C VAL A 3 -3.70 13.62 9.01
N GLY A 4 -3.65 14.61 9.92
CA GLY A 4 -2.37 15.21 10.35
C GLY A 4 -1.46 14.22 11.08
N ARG A 5 -2.03 13.22 11.77
CA ARG A 5 -1.24 12.16 12.41
C ARG A 5 -0.71 11.18 11.37
N LEU A 6 -1.55 10.76 10.41
CA LEU A 6 -1.11 9.86 9.34
C LEU A 6 -0.05 10.51 8.44
N ALA A 7 -0.20 11.77 8.08
CA ALA A 7 0.79 12.51 7.29
C ALA A 7 2.18 12.58 7.95
N ARG A 8 2.23 12.62 9.29
CA ARG A 8 3.50 12.54 10.04
C ARG A 8 4.14 11.15 9.99
N LEU A 9 3.32 10.10 10.00
CA LEU A 9 3.82 8.72 9.88
C LEU A 9 4.37 8.45 8.48
N LEU A 10 3.79 9.08 7.45
CA LEU A 10 4.22 9.02 6.06
C LEU A 10 5.41 9.95 5.73
N ALA A 11 6.06 10.57 6.73
CA ALA A 11 7.14 11.53 6.53
C ALA A 11 8.52 10.90 6.27
N GLY A 12 8.59 9.62 5.92
CA GLY A 12 9.85 8.92 5.67
C GLY A 12 10.46 9.22 4.29
N ASP A 13 11.69 8.75 4.08
CA ASP A 13 12.49 8.99 2.87
C ASP A 13 12.17 8.01 1.70
N ASP A 14 11.13 7.21 1.84
CA ASP A 14 10.67 6.28 0.79
C ASP A 14 9.72 6.99 -0.18
N ASP A 15 9.97 6.87 -1.48
CA ASP A 15 9.19 7.54 -2.54
C ASP A 15 7.69 7.19 -2.47
N VAL A 16 7.34 5.96 -2.07
CA VAL A 16 5.95 5.53 -1.95
C VAL A 16 5.28 6.18 -0.74
N LEU A 17 6.00 6.38 0.37
CA LEU A 17 5.52 7.15 1.52
C LEU A 17 5.28 8.61 1.14
N ALA A 18 6.19 9.22 0.39
CA ALA A 18 6.05 10.59 -0.10
C ALA A 18 4.82 10.75 -1.01
N LEU A 19 4.61 9.81 -1.94
CA LEU A 19 3.43 9.79 -2.80
C LEU A 19 2.12 9.61 -2.01
N ALA A 20 2.09 8.68 -1.06
CA ALA A 20 0.92 8.48 -0.20
C ALA A 20 0.61 9.73 0.63
N ARG A 21 1.64 10.42 1.13
CA ARG A 21 1.50 11.67 1.87
C ARG A 21 0.95 12.80 0.99
N ALA A 22 1.45 12.91 -0.25
CA ALA A 22 0.96 13.89 -1.20
C ALA A 22 -0.51 13.65 -1.55
N ALA A 23 -0.90 12.39 -1.83
CA ALA A 23 -2.29 12.01 -2.05
C ALA A 23 -3.19 12.36 -0.86
N LEU A 24 -2.75 12.03 0.36
CA LEU A 24 -3.47 12.36 1.58
C LEU A 24 -3.63 13.89 1.75
N ALA A 25 -2.58 14.67 1.47
CA ALA A 25 -2.64 16.14 1.49
C ALA A 25 -3.59 16.70 0.41
N GLY A 26 -3.68 16.03 -0.73
CA GLY A 26 -4.67 16.31 -1.80
C GLY A 26 -6.10 15.87 -1.48
N GLY A 27 -6.35 15.35 -0.27
CA GLY A 27 -7.67 14.94 0.19
C GLY A 27 -8.09 13.55 -0.28
N ALA A 28 -7.15 12.67 -0.65
CA ALA A 28 -7.44 11.25 -0.86
C ALA A 28 -8.10 10.64 0.37
N ALA A 29 -9.04 9.72 0.14
CA ALA A 29 -9.71 9.00 1.23
C ALA A 29 -8.69 8.10 1.93
N PHE A 30 -8.83 7.92 3.25
CA PHE A 30 -7.97 7.01 3.99
C PHE A 30 -8.77 6.31 5.07
N GLU A 31 -8.32 5.12 5.45
CA GLU A 31 -8.89 4.37 6.56
C GLU A 31 -7.80 3.51 7.19
N ILE A 32 -7.85 3.40 8.53
CA ILE A 32 -7.05 2.43 9.28
C ILE A 32 -8.04 1.42 9.83
N TRP A 33 -7.95 0.17 9.38
CA TRP A 33 -8.91 -0.84 9.78
C TRP A 33 -8.70 -1.23 11.24
N PRO A 34 -9.78 -1.55 11.97
CA PRO A 34 -9.66 -2.10 13.31
C PRO A 34 -9.03 -3.49 13.24
N GLY A 35 -8.12 -3.77 14.17
CA GLY A 35 -7.52 -5.08 14.34
C GLY A 35 -6.12 -5.22 13.76
N GLU A 36 -5.46 -6.27 14.23
CA GLU A 36 -4.09 -6.59 13.88
C GLU A 36 -4.06 -7.87 13.04
N VAL A 37 -3.13 -7.94 12.11
CA VAL A 37 -2.90 -9.11 11.26
C VAL A 37 -1.50 -9.65 11.52
N PRO A 38 -1.33 -10.96 11.72
CA PRO A 38 0.00 -11.53 11.93
C PRO A 38 0.95 -11.20 10.78
N THR A 39 2.16 -10.72 11.11
CA THR A 39 3.15 -10.25 10.13
C THR A 39 3.50 -11.33 9.11
N ALA A 40 3.68 -12.58 9.56
CA ALA A 40 3.93 -13.73 8.68
C ALA A 40 2.80 -13.98 7.66
N ARG A 41 1.54 -13.69 8.05
CA ARG A 41 0.39 -13.78 7.16
C ARG A 41 0.45 -12.68 6.10
N LEU A 42 0.85 -11.47 6.49
CA LEU A 42 1.01 -10.34 5.57
C LEU A 42 2.11 -10.63 4.54
N VAL A 43 3.28 -11.11 4.95
CA VAL A 43 4.35 -11.51 4.03
C VAL A 43 3.84 -12.53 2.99
N SER A 44 3.08 -13.52 3.44
CA SER A 44 2.48 -14.54 2.55
C SER A 44 1.47 -13.95 1.56
N ILE A 45 0.57 -13.08 2.02
CA ILE A 45 -0.46 -12.44 1.19
C ILE A 45 0.20 -11.52 0.15
N TYR A 46 1.12 -10.66 0.59
CA TYR A 46 1.70 -9.65 -0.29
C TYR A 46 2.74 -10.23 -1.26
N SER A 47 3.40 -11.34 -0.92
CA SER A 47 4.21 -12.10 -1.88
C SER A 47 3.37 -12.64 -3.04
N ARG A 48 2.16 -13.13 -2.74
CA ARG A 48 1.22 -13.61 -3.78
C ARG A 48 0.66 -12.45 -4.61
N ARG A 49 0.34 -11.32 -3.96
CA ARG A 49 -0.13 -10.11 -4.64
C ARG A 49 0.94 -9.54 -5.57
N ARG A 50 2.21 -9.48 -5.15
CA ARG A 50 3.33 -9.05 -5.98
C ARG A 50 3.42 -9.86 -7.28
N ARG A 51 3.52 -11.19 -7.15
CA ARG A 51 3.56 -12.11 -8.30
C ARG A 51 2.34 -11.96 -9.21
N THR A 52 1.20 -11.57 -8.67
CA THR A 52 -0.03 -11.38 -9.43
C THR A 52 -0.04 -10.04 -10.16
N ALA A 53 0.42 -8.97 -9.52
CA ALA A 53 0.60 -7.67 -10.14
C ALA A 53 1.60 -7.75 -11.30
N GLU A 54 2.76 -8.38 -11.07
CA GLU A 54 3.78 -8.62 -12.10
C GLU A 54 3.20 -9.39 -13.30
N ARG A 55 2.55 -10.53 -13.05
CA ARG A 55 1.97 -11.36 -14.11
C ARG A 55 0.90 -10.62 -14.93
N ARG A 56 0.18 -9.69 -14.31
CA ARG A 56 -0.89 -8.92 -14.96
C ARG A 56 -0.40 -7.59 -15.55
N GLY A 57 0.89 -7.29 -15.46
CA GLY A 57 1.42 -5.98 -15.84
C GLY A 57 0.79 -4.83 -15.05
N GLN A 58 0.28 -5.10 -13.85
CA GLN A 58 -0.40 -4.09 -13.04
C GLN A 58 0.64 -3.08 -12.52
N PRO A 59 0.48 -1.78 -12.81
CA PRO A 59 1.40 -0.77 -12.29
C PRO A 59 1.40 -0.79 -10.76
N SER A 60 2.58 -1.01 -10.18
CA SER A 60 2.76 -1.08 -8.74
C SER A 60 4.15 -0.59 -8.32
N LEU A 61 4.24 -0.10 -7.09
CA LEU A 61 5.46 0.45 -6.50
C LEU A 61 5.65 -0.10 -5.08
N GLY A 62 6.90 -0.27 -4.66
CA GLY A 62 7.25 -0.60 -3.27
C GLY A 62 6.90 -2.01 -2.80
N PHE A 63 6.59 -2.95 -3.70
CA PHE A 63 6.26 -4.32 -3.29
C PHE A 63 7.45 -5.04 -2.64
N ASP A 64 8.63 -4.99 -3.25
CA ASP A 64 9.82 -5.66 -2.73
C ASP A 64 10.28 -5.00 -1.42
N SER A 65 10.39 -3.66 -1.39
CA SER A 65 10.76 -2.93 -0.16
C SER A 65 9.76 -3.16 0.98
N ALA A 66 8.46 -3.22 0.69
CA ALA A 66 7.45 -3.53 1.71
C ALA A 66 7.56 -4.97 2.23
N LEU A 67 7.88 -5.95 1.37
CA LEU A 67 8.08 -7.33 1.79
C LEU A 67 9.35 -7.49 2.63
N ASP A 68 10.43 -6.82 2.26
CA ASP A 68 11.68 -6.81 3.03
C ASP A 68 11.45 -6.18 4.40
N ALA A 69 10.76 -5.03 4.46
CA ALA A 69 10.44 -4.35 5.72
C ALA A 69 9.51 -5.18 6.61
N LEU A 70 8.49 -5.85 6.04
CA LEU A 70 7.62 -6.76 6.79
C LEU A 70 8.37 -8.00 7.29
N THR A 71 9.34 -8.51 6.53
CA THR A 71 10.15 -9.68 6.92
C THR A 71 11.15 -9.33 8.02
N ALA A 72 11.72 -8.12 7.95
CA ALA A 72 12.67 -7.61 8.96
C ALA A 72 11.97 -7.03 10.20
N TYR A 73 10.65 -6.94 10.22
CA TYR A 73 9.91 -6.39 11.36
C TYR A 73 9.77 -7.44 12.48
N ASP A 74 10.37 -7.15 13.65
CA ASP A 74 10.34 -8.04 14.82
C ASP A 74 8.96 -8.20 15.48
N GLY A 75 7.98 -7.37 15.11
CA GLY A 75 6.63 -7.44 15.70
C GLY A 75 5.79 -8.57 15.12
N ALA A 76 5.07 -9.28 16.01
CA ALA A 76 4.24 -10.43 15.64
C ALA A 76 3.04 -10.07 14.75
N SER A 77 2.59 -8.81 14.78
CA SER A 77 1.40 -8.34 14.10
C SER A 77 1.54 -6.89 13.62
N ALA A 78 0.73 -6.51 12.63
CA ALA A 78 0.64 -5.14 12.13
C ALA A 78 -0.82 -4.73 11.93
N VAL A 79 -1.07 -3.43 12.03
CA VAL A 79 -2.34 -2.81 11.67
C VAL A 79 -2.29 -2.41 10.20
N LEU A 80 -3.38 -2.66 9.48
CA LEU A 80 -3.51 -2.31 8.07
C LEU A 80 -4.34 -1.05 7.90
N GLY A 81 -4.05 -0.32 6.84
CA GLY A 81 -4.88 0.78 6.38
C GLY A 81 -4.59 1.11 4.92
N TYR A 82 -5.22 2.16 4.42
CA TYR A 82 -4.99 2.63 3.07
C TYR A 82 -5.08 4.14 2.92
N VAL A 83 -4.51 4.64 1.83
CA VAL A 83 -4.87 5.92 1.19
C VAL A 83 -5.33 5.59 -0.23
N ASP A 84 -6.50 6.05 -0.64
CA ASP A 84 -7.09 5.77 -1.95
C ASP A 84 -7.20 7.04 -2.78
N ASP A 85 -6.27 7.17 -3.74
CA ASP A 85 -6.19 8.29 -4.67
C ASP A 85 -6.65 7.92 -6.08
N ARG A 86 -7.22 6.72 -6.25
CA ARG A 86 -7.59 6.21 -7.58
C ARG A 86 -8.64 7.08 -8.28
N SER A 87 -9.55 7.69 -7.53
CA SER A 87 -10.57 8.60 -8.09
C SER A 87 -9.97 9.88 -8.70
N ARG A 88 -8.71 10.18 -8.38
CA ARG A 88 -7.94 11.31 -8.92
C ARG A 88 -6.87 10.87 -9.93
N GLY A 89 -6.92 9.60 -10.37
CA GLY A 89 -5.94 9.00 -11.27
C GLY A 89 -4.65 8.53 -10.59
N GLY A 90 -4.57 8.62 -9.26
CA GLY A 90 -3.44 8.17 -8.46
C GLY A 90 -3.47 6.68 -8.15
N PHE A 91 -2.76 6.31 -7.09
CA PHE A 91 -2.64 4.93 -6.62
C PHE A 91 -3.58 4.62 -5.46
N TYR A 92 -3.84 3.33 -5.26
CA TYR A 92 -4.24 2.81 -3.94
C TYR A 92 -2.97 2.46 -3.17
N PHE A 93 -2.75 3.15 -2.07
CA PHE A 93 -1.63 2.91 -1.16
C PHE A 93 -2.07 1.99 -0.05
N GLN A 94 -1.40 0.84 0.08
CA GLN A 94 -1.56 -0.05 1.21
C GLN A 94 -0.56 0.33 2.31
N LEU A 95 -1.09 0.55 3.50
CA LEU A 95 -0.32 0.92 4.69
C LEU A 95 -0.16 -0.28 5.62
N PHE A 96 1.03 -0.39 6.21
CA PHE A 96 1.35 -1.35 7.27
C PHE A 96 1.94 -0.57 8.45
N LEU A 97 1.28 -0.63 9.59
CA LEU A 97 1.65 0.11 10.79
C LEU A 97 1.97 -0.85 11.94
N ALA A 98 2.88 -0.43 12.81
CA ALA A 98 3.03 -1.10 14.11
C ALA A 98 1.68 -1.07 14.87
N PRO A 99 1.37 -2.06 15.74
CA PRO A 99 0.11 -2.11 16.49
C PRO A 99 -0.22 -0.84 17.30
N SER A 100 0.81 -0.19 17.85
CA SER A 100 0.72 1.11 18.53
C SER A 100 0.33 2.27 17.61
N GLN A 101 0.25 2.03 16.30
CA GLN A 101 -0.01 2.98 15.24
C GLN A 101 0.91 4.20 15.26
N ASN A 102 2.12 4.10 15.82
CA ASN A 102 3.05 5.22 15.98
C ASN A 102 4.19 5.22 14.94
N ARG A 103 4.24 4.19 14.09
CA ARG A 103 5.29 3.97 13.12
C ARG A 103 4.74 3.26 11.88
N MET A 104 5.17 3.70 10.71
CA MET A 104 5.03 2.94 9.47
C MET A 104 6.06 1.80 9.46
N ILE A 105 5.59 0.58 9.23
CA ILE A 105 6.46 -0.56 8.92
C ILE A 105 6.81 -0.53 7.44
N ALA A 106 5.78 -0.39 6.58
CA ALA A 106 5.91 -0.43 5.14
C ALA A 106 4.76 0.30 4.46
N CYS A 107 4.95 0.64 3.18
CA CYS A 107 3.92 1.14 2.29
C CYS A 107 4.17 0.61 0.88
N LEU A 108 3.11 0.25 0.17
CA LEU A 108 3.17 -0.10 -1.26
C LEU A 108 2.01 0.54 -2.00
N ALA A 109 2.13 0.69 -3.31
CA ALA A 109 1.12 1.31 -4.14
C ALA A 109 0.74 0.40 -5.30
N ILE A 110 -0.56 0.37 -5.64
CA ILE A 110 -1.08 -0.29 -6.83
C ILE A 110 -2.02 0.65 -7.57
N LYS A 111 -1.96 0.64 -8.89
CA LYS A 111 -2.95 1.30 -9.74
C LYS A 111 -3.82 0.23 -10.40
N PRO A 112 -5.14 0.41 -10.55
CA PRO A 112 -5.89 -0.42 -11.49
C PRO A 112 -5.23 -0.30 -12.88
N PRO A 113 -5.18 -1.39 -13.67
CA PRO A 113 -4.74 -1.27 -15.06
C PRO A 113 -5.61 -0.21 -15.74
N SER A 114 -4.98 0.64 -16.55
CA SER A 114 -5.72 1.65 -17.28
C SER A 114 -6.78 0.96 -18.16
N GLU A 115 -8.01 1.50 -18.25
CA GLU A 115 -9.08 0.93 -19.11
C GLU A 115 -8.65 0.79 -20.58
N ASN A 116 -7.59 1.49 -20.99
CA ASN A 116 -7.04 1.46 -22.33
C ASN A 116 -6.00 0.34 -22.58
N GLU A 117 -5.49 -0.33 -21.54
CA GLU A 117 -4.52 -1.43 -21.67
C GLU A 117 -5.16 -2.82 -21.59
N PHE A 118 -6.35 -2.94 -21.01
CA PHE A 118 -7.07 -4.22 -20.90
C PHE A 118 -8.13 -4.37 -22.00
N ARG A 119 -7.69 -4.36 -23.27
CA ARG A 119 -8.45 -4.99 -24.34
C ARG A 119 -7.97 -6.45 -24.46
N PRO A 120 -8.67 -7.44 -23.86
CA PRO A 120 -8.43 -8.82 -24.27
C PRO A 120 -8.67 -8.89 -25.78
N ASN A 121 -7.69 -9.39 -26.52
CA ASN A 121 -7.80 -9.59 -27.95
C ASN A 121 -8.83 -10.72 -28.16
N VAL A 122 -10.10 -10.37 -28.24
CA VAL A 122 -11.16 -11.29 -28.67
C VAL A 122 -11.40 -11.00 -30.14
N SER A 123 -10.66 -11.71 -31.00
CA SER A 123 -11.04 -11.84 -32.40
C SER A 123 -12.26 -12.75 -32.52
N PRO A 124 -13.19 -12.46 -33.46
CA PRO A 124 -14.42 -13.22 -33.66
C PRO A 124 -14.21 -14.65 -34.13
#